data_AF-A0A4Y7U2F2-F1
#
_entry.id   AF-A0A4Y7U2F2-F1
#
_cell.length_a   1.000
_cell.length_b   1.000
_cell.length_c   1.000
_cell.angle_alpha   90.00
_cell.angle_beta   90.00
_cell.angle_gamma   90.00
#
_symmetry.space_group_name_H-M   'P 1'
#
loop_
_entity.id
_entity.type
_entity.pdbx_description
1 polymer ?
#
loop_
_entity_poly.entity_id
_entity_poly.type
_entity_poly.pdbx_seq_one_letter_code
_entity_poly.pdbx_strand_id
1 'polypeptide(L)'
;EFSKLIFSDKYAKIYRDTSNLKGSFIVGLFFVQIISFAFFIQLTMHIFGYASKTDWILFIQIATFLLYFILAKYLIEKIVATSFNIEEFIDLLNLQKATYRT
;
A
#
# COMPACT_ATOMS: atom_id res chain seq x y z
N GLU A 1 -14.02 30.09 16.25
CA GLU A 1 -12.94 30.23 15.25
C GLU A 1 -12.25 28.89 14.90
N PHE A 2 -12.14 27.94 15.82
CA PHE A 2 -11.58 26.60 15.54
C PHE A 2 -12.39 25.73 14.55
N SER A 3 -13.70 25.98 14.37
CA SER A 3 -14.51 25.26 13.37
C SER A 3 -14.16 25.64 11.92
N LYS A 4 -13.51 26.79 11.69
CA LYS A 4 -13.06 27.22 10.35
C LYS A 4 -11.80 26.48 9.87
N LEU A 5 -11.10 25.74 10.74
CA LEU A 5 -9.96 24.90 10.34
C LEU A 5 -10.41 23.65 9.58
N ILE A 6 -11.58 23.09 9.92
CA ILE A 6 -12.18 21.94 9.22
C ILE A 6 -12.63 22.34 7.80
N PHE A 7 -13.06 23.59 7.62
CA PHE A 7 -13.49 24.16 6.35
C PHE A 7 -12.39 24.88 5.55
N SER A 8 -11.15 24.95 6.07
CA SER A 8 -10.07 25.65 5.39
C SER A 8 -9.47 24.77 4.30
N ASP A 9 -10.10 24.81 3.14
CA ASP A 9 -9.64 24.30 1.84
C ASP A 9 -8.15 24.60 1.56
N LYS A 10 -7.61 25.63 2.21
CA LYS A 10 -6.21 26.04 2.12
C LYS A 10 -5.23 24.93 2.53
N TYR A 11 -5.55 24.11 3.53
CA TYR A 11 -4.67 23.03 3.98
C TYR A 11 -4.79 21.76 3.12
N ALA A 12 -6.00 21.44 2.66
CA ALA A 12 -6.21 20.36 1.69
C ALA A 12 -5.52 20.66 0.34
N LYS A 13 -5.52 21.93 -0.09
CA LYS A 13 -4.95 22.38 -1.37
C LYS A 13 -3.42 22.40 -1.39
N ILE A 14 -2.76 22.66 -0.25
CA ILE A 14 -1.28 22.71 -0.14
C ILE A 14 -0.66 21.30 -0.09
N TYR A 15 -1.35 20.32 0.51
CA TYR A 15 -0.93 18.91 0.52
C TYR A 15 -1.46 18.10 -0.67
N ARG A 16 -2.25 18.72 -1.55
CA ARG A 16 -2.73 18.16 -2.82
C ARG A 16 -1.65 18.02 -3.89
N ASP A 17 -0.38 18.30 -3.55
CA ASP A 17 0.75 17.89 -4.37
C ASP A 17 1.03 16.39 -4.16
N THR A 18 0.04 15.58 -4.56
CA THR A 18 0.10 14.12 -4.71
C THR A 18 1.07 13.70 -5.83
N SER A 19 1.94 14.61 -6.29
CA SER A 19 2.98 14.39 -7.29
C SER A 19 4.08 13.46 -6.79
N ASN A 20 4.34 13.42 -5.47
CA ASN A 20 5.38 12.57 -4.88
C ASN A 20 4.96 11.11 -4.62
N LEU A 21 3.66 10.83 -4.44
CA LEU A 21 3.13 9.46 -4.23
C LEU A 21 3.07 8.62 -5.52
N LYS A 22 3.14 9.27 -6.69
CA LYS A 22 3.15 8.64 -8.01
C LYS A 22 4.56 8.54 -8.61
N GLY A 23 5.60 8.72 -7.80
CA GLY A 23 6.97 8.58 -8.26
C GLY A 23 7.24 7.14 -8.68
N SER A 24 7.76 6.93 -9.89
CA SER A 24 8.26 5.62 -10.36
C SER A 24 9.22 4.96 -9.36
N PHE A 25 9.84 5.76 -8.49
CA PHE A 25 10.65 5.31 -7.37
C PHE A 25 9.88 4.49 -6.33
N ILE A 26 8.69 4.93 -5.90
CA ILE A 26 7.86 4.22 -4.92
C ILE A 26 7.36 2.90 -5.51
N VAL A 27 6.99 2.92 -6.78
CA VAL A 27 6.61 1.71 -7.52
C VAL A 27 7.80 0.74 -7.59
N GLY A 28 9.02 1.24 -7.85
CA GLY A 28 10.23 0.42 -7.80
C GLY A 28 10.47 -0.21 -6.42
N LEU A 29 10.39 0.59 -5.35
CA LEU A 29 10.53 0.10 -3.97
C LEU A 29 9.47 -0.94 -3.61
N PHE A 30 8.25 -0.80 -4.13
CA PHE A 30 7.20 -1.81 -3.95
C PHE A 30 7.61 -3.18 -4.50
N PHE A 31 8.21 -3.26 -5.69
CA PHE A 31 8.68 -4.52 -6.24
C PHE A 31 9.83 -5.13 -5.42
N VAL A 32 10.77 -4.30 -4.97
CA VAL A 32 11.85 -4.75 -4.06
C VAL A 32 11.25 -5.35 -2.79
N GLN A 33 10.23 -4.70 -2.22
CA GLN A 33 9.53 -5.18 -1.04
C GLN A 33 8.85 -6.54 -1.28
N ILE A 34 8.14 -6.73 -2.40
CA ILE A 34 7.53 -8.02 -2.75
C ILE A 34 8.58 -9.13 -2.80
N ILE A 35 9.73 -8.88 -3.44
CA ILE A 35 10.83 -9.84 -3.55
C ILE A 35 11.38 -10.17 -2.15
N SER A 36 11.63 -9.17 -1.31
CA SER A 36 12.12 -9.37 0.06
C SER A 36 11.15 -10.20 0.90
N PHE A 37 9.85 -9.92 0.83
CA PHE A 37 8.84 -10.69 1.57
C PHE A 37 8.68 -12.11 1.04
N ALA A 38 8.76 -12.32 -0.28
CA ALA A 38 8.72 -13.65 -0.86
C ALA A 38 9.91 -14.51 -0.37
N PHE A 39 11.12 -13.95 -0.34
CA PHE A 39 12.29 -14.63 0.22
C PHE A 39 12.14 -14.92 1.71
N PHE A 40 11.60 -13.98 2.48
CA PHE A 40 11.37 -14.16 3.90
C PHE A 40 10.39 -15.31 4.19
N ILE A 41 9.27 -15.39 3.45
CA ILE A 41 8.28 -16.46 3.60
C ILE A 41 8.88 -17.81 3.19
N GLN A 42 9.62 -17.87 2.08
CA GLN A 42 10.26 -19.11 1.64
C GLN A 42 11.30 -19.60 2.66
N LEU A 43 12.11 -18.70 3.22
CA LEU A 43 13.07 -19.05 4.27
C LEU A 43 12.35 -19.55 5.53
N THR A 44 11.26 -18.91 5.91
CA THR A 44 10.44 -19.33 7.05
C THR A 44 9.87 -20.74 6.82
N MET A 45 9.29 -21.01 5.65
CA MET A 45 8.81 -22.36 5.30
C MET A 45 9.92 -23.41 5.32
N HIS A 46 11.15 -23.03 4.92
CA HIS A 46 12.30 -23.91 5.00
C HIS A 46 12.68 -24.24 6.46
N ILE A 47 12.66 -23.27 7.36
CA ILE A 47 12.91 -23.48 8.80
C ILE A 47 11.90 -24.46 9.41
N PHE A 48 10.63 -24.38 8.99
CA PHE A 48 9.58 -25.30 9.44
C PHE A 48 9.57 -26.65 8.70
N GLY A 49 10.48 -26.88 7.77
CA GLY A 49 10.60 -28.15 7.03
C GLY A 49 9.57 -28.37 5.92
N TYR A 50 8.77 -27.37 5.57
CA TYR A 50 7.72 -27.48 4.55
C TYR A 50 8.20 -27.19 3.12
N ALA A 51 9.35 -26.53 2.95
CA ALA A 51 9.84 -26.12 1.64
C ALA A 51 11.37 -26.27 1.50
N SER A 52 11.82 -26.51 0.27
CA SER A 52 13.23 -26.40 -0.08
C SER A 52 13.63 -24.94 -0.28
N LYS A 53 14.82 -24.58 0.23
CA LYS A 53 15.40 -23.23 0.10
C LYS A 53 15.60 -22.81 -1.37
N THR A 54 15.77 -23.75 -2.28
CA THR A 54 16.14 -23.50 -3.68
C THR A 54 15.00 -23.72 -4.67
N ASP A 55 13.77 -23.88 -4.18
CA ASP A 55 12.62 -24.06 -5.05
C ASP A 55 12.18 -22.72 -5.67
N TRP A 56 12.52 -22.53 -6.95
CA TRP A 56 12.17 -21.36 -7.72
C TRP A 56 10.69 -21.29 -8.07
N ILE A 57 10.01 -22.43 -8.19
CA ILE A 57 8.57 -22.47 -8.52
C ILE A 57 7.76 -21.99 -7.31
N LEU A 58 8.10 -22.50 -6.12
CA LEU A 58 7.48 -22.08 -4.88
C LEU A 58 7.71 -20.58 -4.61
N PHE A 59 8.90 -20.07 -4.91
CA PHE A 59 9.18 -18.62 -4.84
C PHE A 59 8.25 -17.80 -5.73
N ILE A 60 8.11 -18.16 -7.01
CA ILE A 60 7.25 -17.44 -7.97
C ILE A 60 5.79 -17.51 -7.53
N GLN A 61 5.32 -18.64 -7.00
CA GLN A 61 3.96 -18.78 -6.47
C GLN A 61 3.71 -17.84 -5.29
N ILE A 62 4.62 -17.80 -4.30
CA ILE A 62 4.51 -16.89 -3.14
C ILE A 62 4.54 -15.43 -3.59
N ALA A 63 5.46 -15.06 -4.48
CA ALA A 63 5.57 -13.69 -4.98
C ALA A 63 4.29 -13.26 -5.72
N THR A 64 3.73 -14.13 -6.56
CA THR A 64 2.48 -13.89 -7.29
C THR A 64 1.30 -13.76 -6.33
N PHE A 65 1.22 -14.63 -5.31
CA PHE A 65 0.19 -14.55 -4.28
C PHE A 65 0.26 -13.23 -3.50
N LEU A 66 1.45 -12.82 -3.05
CA LEU A 66 1.67 -11.55 -2.35
C LEU A 66 1.25 -10.35 -3.21
N LEU A 67 1.68 -10.34 -4.47
CA LEU A 67 1.35 -9.26 -5.41
C LEU A 67 -0.15 -9.16 -5.64
N TYR A 68 -0.82 -10.30 -5.90
CA TYR A 68 -2.27 -10.33 -6.09
C TYR A 68 -3.01 -9.88 -4.82
N PHE A 69 -2.59 -10.37 -3.65
CA PHE A 69 -3.21 -10.01 -2.38
C PHE A 69 -3.16 -8.50 -2.11
N ILE A 70 -2.01 -7.87 -2.33
CA ILE A 70 -1.84 -6.43 -2.11
C ILE A 70 -2.64 -5.62 -3.13
N LEU A 71 -2.62 -6.00 -4.41
CA LEU A 71 -3.40 -5.32 -5.44
C LEU A 71 -4.91 -5.47 -5.21
N ALA A 72 -5.38 -6.65 -4.83
CA ALA A 72 -6.79 -6.90 -4.52
C ALA A 72 -7.25 -6.02 -3.36
N LYS A 73 -6.47 -5.94 -2.28
CA LYS A 73 -6.76 -5.04 -1.15
C LYS A 73 -6.88 -3.58 -1.62
N TYR A 74 -5.90 -3.11 -2.40
CA TYR A 74 -5.90 -1.75 -2.95
C TYR A 74 -7.13 -1.47 -3.83
N LEU A 75 -7.50 -2.40 -4.70
CA LEU A 75 -8.65 -2.26 -5.60
C LEU A 75 -9.98 -2.25 -4.84
N ILE A 76 -10.14 -3.10 -3.82
CA ILE A 76 -11.35 -3.13 -2.99
C ILE A 76 -11.53 -1.79 -2.27
N GLU A 77 -10.48 -1.27 -1.64
CA GLU A 77 -10.53 0.04 -0.97
C GLU A 77 -10.93 1.14 -1.95
N LYS A 78 -10.43 1.08 -3.19
CA LYS A 78 -10.77 2.04 -4.25
C LYS A 78 -12.22 1.91 -4.75
N ILE A 79 -12.72 0.71 -4.98
CA ILE A 79 -14.10 0.46 -5.41
C ILE A 79 -15.08 0.96 -4.35
N VAL A 80 -14.79 0.70 -3.07
CA VAL A 80 -15.60 1.23 -1.96
C VAL A 80 -15.58 2.76 -1.95
N ALA A 81 -14.42 3.39 -2.12
CA ALA A 81 -14.30 4.85 -2.18
C ALA A 81 -15.20 5.47 -3.26
N THR A 82 -15.13 4.93 -4.48
CA THR A 82 -15.90 5.41 -5.63
C THR A 82 -17.40 5.13 -5.46
N SER A 83 -17.77 3.95 -4.95
CA SER A 83 -19.19 3.57 -4.81
C SER A 83 -19.96 4.47 -3.85
N PHE A 84 -19.29 4.98 -2.82
CA PHE A 84 -19.89 5.89 -1.85
C PHE A 84 -19.67 7.38 -2.19
N ASN A 85 -19.03 7.72 -3.32
CA ASN A 85 -18.60 9.09 -3.66
C ASN A 85 -17.82 9.79 -2.52
N ILE A 86 -17.13 9.00 -1.69
CA ILE A 86 -16.35 9.47 -0.54
C ILE A 86 -14.85 9.51 -0.83
N GLU A 87 -14.47 9.64 -2.11
CA GLU A 87 -13.07 9.69 -2.54
C GLU A 87 -12.30 10.79 -1.79
N GLU A 88 -12.90 11.97 -1.62
CA GLU A 88 -12.33 13.08 -0.82
C GLU A 88 -12.17 12.73 0.66
N PHE A 89 -13.09 11.96 1.26
CA PHE A 89 -12.99 11.56 2.66
C PHE A 89 -11.92 10.47 2.87
N ILE A 90 -11.78 9.54 1.92
CA ILE A 90 -10.72 8.53 1.97
C ILE A 90 -9.34 9.15 1.73
N ASP A 91 -9.23 10.14 0.85
CA ASP A 91 -7.98 10.89 0.65
C ASP A 91 -7.61 11.72 1.90
N LEU A 92 -8.57 12.36 2.55
CA LEU A 92 -8.36 13.05 3.84
C LEU A 92 -7.94 12.07 4.95
N LEU A 93 -8.56 10.89 5.03
CA LEU A 93 -8.18 9.85 6.01
C LEU A 93 -6.78 9.26 5.72
N ASN A 94 -6.42 9.08 4.45
CA ASN A 94 -5.09 8.62 4.07
C ASN A 94 -4.01 9.66 4.38
N LEU A 95 -4.29 10.95 4.13
CA LEU A 95 -3.45 12.06 4.58
C LEU A 95 -3.30 12.07 6.10
N GLN A 96 -4.41 11.93 6.84
CA GLN A 96 -4.36 11.88 8.30
C GLN A 96 -3.55 10.68 8.80
N LYS A 97 -3.73 9.48 8.23
CA LYS A 97 -2.94 8.29 8.57
C LYS A 97 -1.45 8.47 8.26
N ALA A 98 -1.09 9.21 7.22
CA ALA A 98 0.30 9.50 6.89
C ALA A 98 0.91 10.51 7.87
N THR A 99 0.16 11.54 8.25
CA THR A 99 0.61 12.59 9.18
C THR A 99 0.69 12.10 10.63
N TYR A 100 -0.24 11.25 11.08
CA TYR A 100 -0.30 10.71 12.44
C TYR A 100 0.71 9.58 12.73
N ARG A 101 1.55 9.21 11.75
CA ARG A 101 2.66 8.27 11.93
C ARG A 101 3.92 8.90 12.55
N THR A 102 3.81 10.14 13.02
CA THR A 102 4.84 10.86 13.78
C THR A 102 4.37 10.99 15.22
#